data_AF-A0A7K1J531-F1
#
_entry.id   AF-A0A7K1J531-F1
#
_cell.length_a   1.000
_cell.length_b   1.000
_cell.length_c   1.000
_cell.angle_alpha   90.00
_cell.angle_beta   90.00
_cell.angle_gamma   90.00
#
_symmetry.space_group_name_H-M   'P 1'
#
loop_
_entity.id
_entity.type
_entity.pdbx_description
1 polymer ?
#
loop_
_entity_poly.entity_id
_entity_poly.type
_entity_poly.pdbx_seq_one_letter_code
_entity_poly.pdbx_strand_id
1 'polypeptide(L)'
;MNRYGTWTWWEYLFTSIDMLATLYLVNTLSVASDWDGVAGTYNLAMVVSLACVWAMYFIRTRVGCRDARAARNSCIILAIVIALYAVTYVGAINHVHWMIVGFGAFTTVVGMFLPFFIRGDFDASIISFPHLAERFELLTIITFGESVVGMTRFFDVHQLSLLPILIFAVMLLMFGCYVIQMHVLCNHHRVDRALRLMFTHYFIVIAINLVTVGFELLNNSESNRMFVALLTICALAVFYISIYANSGYYFNDLAFTLNDGIISAVSLVIGGVLMVLLRDSNIGMMCGLLVPVICNFVMLLRKGLHWQHEHAEHSAEIAH
;
A
#
# COMPACT_ATOMS: atom_id res chain seq x y z
N MET A 1 10.61 -8.88 4.76
CA MET A 1 11.80 -8.61 3.92
C MET A 1 13.06 -8.56 4.79
N ASN A 2 14.10 -9.34 4.48
CA ASN A 2 15.35 -9.33 5.25
C ASN A 2 16.07 -7.97 5.07
N ARG A 3 16.21 -7.22 6.17
CA ARG A 3 16.81 -5.88 6.22
C ARG A 3 18.31 -5.89 5.91
N TYR A 4 19.00 -7.01 6.13
CA TYR A 4 20.46 -7.07 6.14
C TYR A 4 21.08 -7.66 4.87
N GLY A 5 20.27 -8.03 3.87
CA GLY A 5 20.73 -8.47 2.54
C GLY A 5 21.51 -9.80 2.48
N THR A 6 21.92 -10.34 3.63
CA THR A 6 22.64 -11.61 3.75
C THR A 6 21.69 -12.71 4.19
N TRP A 7 21.69 -13.83 3.45
CA TRP A 7 20.81 -14.96 3.67
C TRP A 7 21.56 -16.15 4.27
N THR A 8 21.06 -16.62 5.40
CA THR A 8 21.48 -17.86 6.04
C THR A 8 20.43 -18.94 5.82
N TRP A 9 20.82 -20.20 5.94
CA TRP A 9 19.92 -21.33 5.69
C TRP A 9 18.69 -21.36 6.62
N TRP A 10 18.85 -20.94 7.88
CA TRP A 10 17.74 -20.83 8.82
C TRP A 10 16.73 -19.74 8.43
N GLU A 11 17.17 -18.64 7.81
CA GLU A 11 16.26 -17.59 7.32
C GLU A 11 15.40 -18.08 6.16
N TYR A 12 15.94 -18.95 5.29
CA TYR A 12 15.13 -19.62 4.26
C TYR A 12 14.05 -20.50 4.89
N LEU A 13 14.40 -21.31 5.91
CA LEU A 13 13.44 -22.17 6.60
C LEU A 13 12.29 -21.36 7.22
N PHE A 14 12.59 -20.31 7.99
CA PHE A 14 11.56 -19.46 8.60
C PHE A 14 10.71 -18.75 7.55
N THR A 15 11.31 -18.30 6.45
CA THR A 15 10.56 -17.69 5.33
C THR A 15 9.65 -18.71 4.63
N SER A 16 10.06 -19.96 4.46
CA SER A 16 9.21 -21.01 3.90
C SER A 16 8.01 -21.34 4.79
N ILE A 17 8.21 -21.36 6.12
CA ILE A 17 7.11 -21.54 7.07
C ILE A 17 6.14 -20.34 7.00
N ASP A 18 6.67 -19.13 6.92
CA ASP A 18 5.88 -17.91 6.77
C ASP A 18 5.06 -17.89 5.47
N MET A 19 5.64 -18.38 4.36
CA MET A 19 4.93 -18.56 3.10
C MET A 19 3.78 -19.58 3.22
N LEU A 20 3.99 -20.68 3.94
CA LEU A 20 2.94 -21.67 4.18
C LEU A 20 1.81 -21.10 5.05
N ALA A 21 2.15 -20.34 6.10
CA ALA A 21 1.17 -19.64 6.93
C ALA A 21 0.35 -18.62 6.09
N THR A 22 1.00 -17.92 5.16
CA THR A 22 0.33 -17.00 4.24
C THR A 22 -0.61 -17.74 3.27
N LEU A 23 -0.20 -18.88 2.71
CA LEU A 23 -1.06 -19.71 1.87
C LEU A 23 -2.29 -20.21 2.64
N TYR A 24 -2.08 -20.65 3.89
CA TYR A 24 -3.17 -21.07 4.76
C TYR A 24 -4.14 -19.92 5.05
N LEU A 25 -3.62 -18.71 5.30
CA LEU A 25 -4.40 -17.49 5.51
C LEU A 25 -5.28 -17.17 4.29
N VAL A 26 -4.68 -17.11 3.09
CA VAL A 26 -5.39 -16.77 1.85
C VAL A 26 -6.48 -17.80 1.53
N ASN A 27 -6.18 -19.09 1.69
CA ASN A 27 -7.15 -20.16 1.45
C ASN A 27 -8.32 -20.12 2.45
N THR A 28 -8.06 -19.71 3.68
CA THR A 28 -9.14 -19.60 4.67
C THR A 28 -10.03 -18.40 4.39
N LEU A 29 -9.44 -17.29 3.94
CA LEU A 29 -10.19 -16.09 3.54
C LEU A 29 -11.03 -16.31 2.28
N SER A 30 -10.59 -17.14 1.33
CA SER A 30 -11.35 -17.42 0.10
C SER A 30 -12.61 -18.26 0.32
N VAL A 31 -12.64 -19.07 1.39
CA VAL A 31 -13.77 -19.94 1.76
C VAL A 31 -14.65 -19.30 2.85
N ALA A 32 -14.23 -18.16 3.41
CA ALA A 32 -14.91 -17.48 4.50
C ALA A 32 -16.31 -16.99 4.10
N SER A 33 -17.36 -17.47 4.76
CA SER A 33 -18.70 -16.88 4.69
C SER A 33 -18.95 -15.86 5.80
N ASP A 34 -18.35 -16.07 6.97
CA ASP A 34 -18.48 -15.21 8.16
C ASP A 34 -17.12 -14.95 8.81
N TRP A 35 -16.89 -13.71 9.25
CA TRP A 35 -15.64 -13.31 9.88
C TRP A 35 -15.38 -14.03 11.20
N ASP A 36 -16.42 -14.29 12.01
CA ASP A 36 -16.26 -14.93 13.31
C ASP A 36 -15.75 -16.38 13.21
N GLY A 37 -16.11 -17.09 12.14
CA GLY A 37 -15.61 -18.45 11.89
C GLY A 37 -14.15 -18.49 11.45
N VAL A 38 -13.67 -17.43 10.81
CA VAL A 38 -12.32 -17.34 10.22
C VAL A 38 -11.34 -16.53 11.07
N ALA A 39 -11.83 -15.76 12.02
CA ALA A 39 -11.01 -14.93 12.91
C ALA A 39 -9.98 -15.75 13.70
N GLY A 40 -10.34 -16.94 14.18
CA GLY A 40 -9.42 -17.81 14.92
C GLY A 40 -8.24 -18.26 14.06
N THR A 41 -8.52 -18.76 12.87
CA THR A 41 -7.51 -19.20 11.89
C THR A 41 -6.67 -18.04 11.35
N TYR A 42 -7.28 -16.87 11.15
CA TYR A 42 -6.59 -15.64 10.76
C TYR A 42 -5.56 -15.23 11.82
N ASN A 43 -5.99 -15.12 13.09
CA ASN A 43 -5.12 -14.70 14.18
C ASN A 43 -3.99 -15.73 14.41
N LEU A 44 -4.28 -17.03 14.28
CA LEU A 44 -3.27 -18.07 14.38
C LEU A 44 -2.19 -17.93 13.31
N ALA A 45 -2.58 -17.75 12.04
CA ALA A 45 -1.63 -17.56 10.95
C ALA A 45 -0.75 -16.31 11.18
N MET A 46 -1.35 -15.21 11.63
CA MET A 46 -0.62 -13.99 11.98
C MET A 46 0.38 -14.20 13.12
N VAL A 47 0.00 -14.94 14.17
CA VAL A 47 0.91 -15.30 15.27
C VAL A 47 2.08 -16.12 14.77
N VAL A 48 1.83 -17.12 13.92
CA VAL A 48 2.89 -17.98 13.35
C VAL A 48 3.85 -17.16 12.49
N SER A 49 3.33 -16.34 11.57
CA SER A 49 4.13 -15.45 10.72
C SER A 49 4.99 -14.49 11.53
N LEU A 50 4.40 -13.81 12.51
CA LEU A 50 5.13 -12.89 13.38
C LEU A 50 6.15 -13.62 14.26
N ALA A 51 5.85 -14.83 14.74
CA ALA A 51 6.77 -15.65 15.52
C ALA A 51 7.99 -16.09 14.69
N CYS A 52 7.80 -16.45 13.41
CA CYS A 52 8.91 -16.73 12.49
C CYS A 52 9.83 -15.53 12.35
N VAL A 53 9.26 -14.33 12.15
CA VAL A 53 10.04 -13.08 12.06
C VAL A 53 10.74 -12.75 13.38
N TRP A 54 10.05 -12.91 14.50
CA TRP A 54 10.63 -12.72 15.83
C TRP A 54 11.79 -13.67 16.09
N ALA A 55 11.66 -14.95 15.75
CA ALA A 55 12.71 -15.96 15.89
C ALA A 55 13.95 -15.59 15.05
N MET A 56 13.75 -15.11 13.82
CA MET A 56 14.85 -14.61 12.98
C MET A 56 15.61 -13.46 13.66
N TYR A 57 14.91 -12.44 14.17
CA TYR A 57 15.55 -11.34 14.87
C TYR A 57 16.21 -11.78 16.18
N PHE A 58 15.58 -12.69 16.94
CA PHE A 58 16.11 -13.19 18.20
C PHE A 58 17.43 -13.96 18.00
N ILE A 59 17.47 -14.91 17.05
CA ILE A 59 18.69 -15.65 16.72
C ILE A 59 19.80 -14.66 16.30
N ARG A 60 19.44 -13.65 15.51
CA ARG A 60 20.40 -12.65 15.03
C ARG A 60 20.97 -11.78 16.15
N THR A 61 20.20 -11.47 17.20
CA THR A 61 20.74 -10.81 18.40
C THR A 61 21.77 -11.67 19.15
N ARG A 62 21.67 -13.00 19.07
CA ARG A 62 22.54 -13.95 19.77
C ARG A 62 23.82 -14.30 19.01
N VAL A 63 23.77 -14.26 17.67
CA VAL A 63 24.91 -14.58 16.79
C VAL A 63 25.93 -13.42 16.68
N GLY A 64 25.67 -12.29 17.35
CA GLY A 64 26.57 -11.14 17.39
C GLY A 64 26.37 -10.23 16.18
N CYS A 65 25.56 -9.18 16.36
CA CYS A 65 25.38 -8.13 15.36
C CYS A 65 26.03 -6.82 15.81
N ARG A 66 26.51 -6.07 14.82
CA ARG A 66 27.08 -4.72 14.98
C ARG A 66 26.14 -3.76 15.73
N ASP A 67 24.82 -3.98 15.61
CA ASP A 67 23.75 -3.22 16.29
C ASP A 67 22.76 -4.10 17.07
N ALA A 68 23.23 -4.71 18.16
CA ALA A 68 22.39 -5.52 19.05
C ALA A 68 21.18 -4.74 19.64
N ARG A 69 21.28 -3.42 19.78
CA ARG A 69 20.20 -2.56 20.32
C ARG A 69 19.01 -2.44 19.36
N ALA A 70 19.26 -2.22 18.07
CA ALA A 70 18.21 -2.10 17.07
C ALA A 70 17.43 -3.41 16.90
N ALA A 71 18.16 -4.54 16.82
CA ALA A 71 17.56 -5.86 16.73
C ALA A 71 16.76 -6.23 18.00
N ARG A 72 17.24 -5.83 19.19
CA ARG A 72 16.50 -6.01 20.45
C ARG A 72 15.21 -5.19 20.50
N ASN A 73 15.23 -3.94 20.04
CA ASN A 73 14.01 -3.11 19.95
C ASN A 73 12.98 -3.74 19.00
N SER A 74 13.41 -4.24 17.83
CA SER A 74 12.54 -4.98 16.92
C SER A 74 11.97 -6.26 17.55
N CYS A 75 12.77 -7.00 18.33
CA CYS A 75 12.26 -8.16 19.07
C CYS A 75 11.18 -7.78 20.10
N ILE A 76 11.34 -6.66 20.80
CA ILE A 76 10.36 -6.17 21.79
C ILE A 76 9.06 -5.76 21.08
N ILE A 77 9.16 -4.99 20.00
CA ILE A 77 8.01 -4.59 19.18
C ILE A 77 7.24 -5.83 18.73
N LEU A 78 7.94 -6.80 18.11
CA LEU A 78 7.31 -8.03 17.62
C LEU A 78 6.70 -8.86 18.74
N ALA A 79 7.35 -8.97 19.91
CA ALA A 79 6.80 -9.69 21.06
C ALA A 79 5.50 -9.06 21.57
N ILE A 80 5.42 -7.72 21.61
CA ILE A 80 4.18 -7.01 21.98
C ILE A 80 3.08 -7.32 20.98
N VAL A 81 3.37 -7.24 19.68
CA VAL A 81 2.37 -7.49 18.63
C VAL A 81 1.90 -8.96 18.64
N ILE A 82 2.82 -9.91 18.84
CA ILE A 82 2.47 -11.34 19.01
C ILE A 82 1.55 -11.53 20.21
N ALA A 83 1.84 -10.90 21.35
CA ALA A 83 1.01 -11.01 22.54
C ALA A 83 -0.40 -10.45 22.29
N LEU A 84 -0.53 -9.33 21.58
CA LEU A 84 -1.83 -8.77 21.21
C LEU A 84 -2.62 -9.73 20.29
N TYR A 85 -1.98 -10.30 19.27
CA TYR A 85 -2.62 -11.30 18.38
C TYR A 85 -2.96 -12.62 19.10
N ALA A 86 -2.20 -13.00 20.13
CA ALA A 86 -2.54 -14.14 20.96
C ALA A 86 -3.80 -13.87 21.81
N VAL A 87 -3.97 -12.64 22.30
CA VAL A 87 -5.19 -12.23 23.01
C VAL A 87 -6.40 -12.20 22.08
N THR A 88 -6.26 -11.68 20.85
CA THR A 88 -7.35 -11.74 19.85
C THR A 88 -7.68 -13.18 19.46
N TYR A 89 -6.67 -14.05 19.35
CA TYR A 89 -6.87 -15.49 19.09
C TYR A 89 -7.67 -16.18 20.20
N VAL A 90 -7.34 -15.94 21.48
CA VAL A 90 -8.10 -16.46 22.62
C VAL A 90 -9.53 -15.90 22.61
N GLY A 91 -9.70 -14.62 22.29
CA GLY A 91 -11.04 -14.01 22.11
C GLY A 91 -11.85 -14.67 20.99
N ALA A 92 -11.20 -15.06 19.90
CA ALA A 92 -11.82 -15.74 18.77
C ALA A 92 -12.28 -17.16 19.13
N ILE A 93 -11.48 -17.93 19.87
CA ILE A 93 -11.88 -19.27 20.36
C ILE A 93 -13.11 -19.18 21.27
N ASN A 94 -13.18 -18.14 22.10
CA ASN A 94 -14.29 -17.92 23.02
C ASN A 94 -15.50 -17.21 22.37
N HIS A 95 -15.48 -17.01 21.04
CA HIS A 95 -16.55 -16.34 20.27
C HIS A 95 -16.94 -14.96 20.81
N VAL A 96 -15.97 -14.21 21.33
CA VAL A 96 -16.20 -12.86 21.87
C VAL A 96 -16.13 -11.83 20.74
N HIS A 97 -17.28 -11.50 20.14
CA HIS A 97 -17.37 -10.62 18.96
C HIS A 97 -16.63 -9.28 19.08
N TRP A 98 -16.69 -8.61 20.24
CA TRP A 98 -16.01 -7.32 20.44
C TRP A 98 -14.48 -7.45 20.40
N MET A 99 -13.94 -8.59 20.85
CA MET A 99 -12.50 -8.87 20.78
C MET A 99 -12.08 -9.22 19.36
N ILE A 100 -12.92 -9.95 18.63
CA ILE A 100 -12.65 -10.36 17.25
C ILE A 100 -12.55 -9.16 16.32
N VAL A 101 -13.54 -8.27 16.37
CA VAL A 101 -13.62 -7.12 15.44
C VAL A 101 -12.90 -5.91 16.01
N GLY A 102 -13.29 -5.46 17.20
CA GLY A 102 -12.77 -4.21 17.79
C GLY A 102 -11.31 -4.33 18.22
N PHE A 103 -11.00 -5.32 19.06
CA PHE A 103 -9.63 -5.53 19.53
C PHE A 103 -8.71 -6.08 18.42
N GLY A 104 -9.25 -6.88 17.49
CA GLY A 104 -8.54 -7.32 16.28
C GLY A 104 -8.10 -6.15 15.40
N ALA A 105 -9.02 -5.23 15.07
CA ALA A 105 -8.69 -4.03 14.30
C ALA A 105 -7.66 -3.16 15.03
N PHE A 106 -7.83 -2.95 16.34
CA PHE A 106 -6.85 -2.25 17.17
C PHE A 106 -5.48 -2.90 17.11
N THR A 107 -5.41 -4.23 17.23
CA THR A 107 -4.16 -4.99 17.20
C THR A 107 -3.43 -4.83 15.86
N THR A 108 -4.15 -4.89 14.74
CA THR A 108 -3.58 -4.66 13.40
C THR A 108 -3.03 -3.24 13.24
N VAL A 109 -3.77 -2.23 13.71
CA VAL A 109 -3.33 -0.82 13.67
C VAL A 109 -2.10 -0.62 14.55
N VAL A 110 -2.11 -1.16 15.77
CA VAL A 110 -0.94 -1.11 16.67
C VAL A 110 0.25 -1.80 16.01
N GLY A 111 0.08 -2.99 15.44
CA GLY A 111 1.16 -3.70 14.74
C GLY A 111 1.80 -2.88 13.62
N MET A 112 0.99 -2.14 12.87
CA MET A 112 1.46 -1.27 11.78
C MET A 112 2.23 -0.04 12.29
N PHE A 113 1.78 0.61 13.36
CA PHE A 113 2.35 1.89 13.82
C PHE A 113 3.32 1.78 15.00
N LEU A 114 3.36 0.67 15.73
CA LEU A 114 4.25 0.47 16.88
C LEU A 114 5.75 0.66 16.54
N PRO A 115 6.25 0.24 15.36
CA PRO A 115 7.63 0.51 14.95
C PRO A 115 7.97 2.01 14.83
N PHE A 116 6.98 2.89 14.67
CA PHE A 116 7.18 4.34 14.57
C PHE A 116 7.51 4.97 15.94
N PHE A 117 6.81 4.55 16.99
CA PHE A 117 6.96 5.11 18.33
C PHE A 117 8.21 4.60 19.05
N ILE A 118 8.56 3.33 18.86
CA ILE A 118 9.75 2.70 19.45
C ILE A 118 10.93 2.92 18.51
N ARG A 119 11.24 4.20 18.27
CA ARG A 119 12.37 4.64 17.44
C ARG A 119 13.66 4.40 18.24
N GLY A 120 14.31 3.27 18.02
CA GLY A 120 15.72 3.13 18.42
C GLY A 120 16.58 4.00 17.49
N ASP A 121 17.74 4.46 17.98
CA ASP A 121 18.77 5.08 17.14
C ASP A 121 19.19 4.06 16.07
N PHE A 122 18.51 4.11 14.92
CA PHE A 122 18.80 3.25 13.79
C PHE A 122 19.91 3.91 13.01
N ASP A 123 21.07 3.25 12.97
CA ASP A 123 22.17 3.69 12.14
C ASP A 123 21.70 3.64 10.66
N ALA A 124 21.62 4.83 10.03
CA ALA A 124 21.12 5.00 8.67
C ALA A 124 22.01 4.28 7.63
N SER A 125 23.20 3.88 8.04
CA SER A 125 24.20 3.14 7.26
C SER A 125 23.83 1.67 6.97
N ILE A 126 22.84 1.10 7.67
CA ILE A 126 22.51 -0.34 7.56
C ILE A 126 21.39 -0.63 6.55
N ILE A 127 20.52 0.35 6.26
CA ILE A 127 19.45 0.16 5.27
C ILE A 127 19.97 0.63 3.92
N SER A 128 20.15 -0.29 2.96
CA SER A 128 20.35 0.08 1.57
C SER A 128 19.05 0.71 1.03
N PHE A 129 18.96 2.03 1.16
CA PHE A 129 17.81 2.82 0.71
C PHE A 129 17.41 2.51 -0.75
N PRO A 130 18.35 2.41 -1.72
CA PRO A 130 18.00 2.07 -3.10
C PRO A 130 17.36 0.68 -3.22
N HIS A 131 17.89 -0.32 -2.51
CA HIS A 131 17.37 -1.69 -2.55
C HIS A 131 15.99 -1.81 -1.92
N LEU A 132 15.75 -1.07 -0.83
CA LEU A 132 14.45 -1.04 -0.17
C LEU A 132 13.41 -0.35 -1.06
N ALA A 133 13.79 0.75 -1.71
CA ALA A 133 12.95 1.47 -2.66
C ALA A 133 12.54 0.56 -3.84
N GLU A 134 13.51 -0.08 -4.48
CA GLU A 134 13.29 -1.02 -5.60
C GLU A 134 12.29 -2.12 -5.21
N ARG A 135 12.42 -2.70 -4.01
CA ARG A 135 11.53 -3.78 -3.54
C ARG A 135 10.10 -3.31 -3.30
N PHE A 136 9.90 -2.12 -2.75
CA PHE A 136 8.56 -1.57 -2.55
C PHE A 136 7.92 -1.09 -3.84
N GLU A 137 8.73 -0.64 -4.79
CA GLU A 137 8.28 -0.30 -6.12
C GLU A 137 7.79 -1.53 -6.87
N LEU A 138 8.58 -2.61 -6.88
CA LEU A 138 8.19 -3.91 -7.44
C LEU A 138 6.90 -4.45 -6.80
N LEU A 139 6.77 -4.36 -5.47
CA LEU A 139 5.54 -4.75 -4.77
C LEU A 139 4.34 -3.98 -5.29
N THR A 140 4.47 -2.66 -5.44
CA THR A 140 3.39 -1.79 -5.92
C THR A 140 3.00 -2.10 -7.36
N ILE A 141 3.99 -2.34 -8.24
CA ILE A 141 3.76 -2.76 -9.63
C ILE A 141 2.99 -4.09 -9.67
N ILE A 142 3.38 -5.07 -8.84
CA ILE A 142 2.68 -6.36 -8.75
C ILE A 142 1.24 -6.17 -8.27
N THR A 143 0.98 -5.34 -7.26
CA THR A 143 -0.38 -5.06 -6.78
C THR A 143 -1.27 -4.41 -7.85
N PHE A 144 -0.71 -3.49 -8.65
CA PHE A 144 -1.40 -2.96 -9.82
C PHE A 144 -1.71 -4.06 -10.84
N GLY A 145 -0.73 -4.92 -11.15
CA GLY A 145 -0.92 -6.06 -12.04
C GLY A 145 -2.01 -7.03 -11.57
N GLU A 146 -2.01 -7.37 -10.28
CA GLU A 146 -3.06 -8.20 -9.65
C GLU A 146 -4.43 -7.55 -9.76
N SER A 147 -4.53 -6.24 -9.49
CA SER A 147 -5.79 -5.50 -9.60
C SER A 147 -6.32 -5.50 -11.04
N VAL A 148 -5.45 -5.36 -12.05
CA VAL A 148 -5.83 -5.46 -13.47
C VAL A 148 -6.28 -6.87 -13.84
N VAL A 149 -5.59 -7.91 -13.37
CA VAL A 149 -5.99 -9.31 -13.61
C VAL A 149 -7.34 -9.61 -12.94
N GLY A 150 -7.58 -9.10 -11.73
CA GLY A 150 -8.86 -9.23 -11.04
C GLY A 150 -10.04 -8.63 -11.81
N MET A 151 -9.78 -7.59 -12.62
CA MET A 151 -10.80 -6.93 -13.44
C MET A 151 -11.21 -7.68 -14.70
N THR A 152 -10.50 -8.75 -15.07
CA THR A 152 -10.84 -9.56 -16.25
C THR A 152 -12.27 -10.11 -16.18
N ARG A 153 -12.80 -10.33 -14.96
CA ARG A 153 -14.18 -10.79 -14.73
C ARG A 153 -15.25 -9.80 -15.20
N PHE A 154 -14.90 -8.52 -15.41
CA PHE A 154 -15.81 -7.50 -15.94
C PHE A 154 -15.84 -7.50 -17.48
N PHE A 155 -14.86 -8.11 -18.15
CA PHE A 155 -14.82 -8.17 -19.60
C PHE A 155 -15.61 -9.38 -20.11
N ASP A 156 -16.74 -9.11 -20.77
CA ASP A 156 -17.45 -10.13 -21.55
C ASP A 156 -16.91 -10.13 -22.99
N VAL A 157 -16.50 -11.31 -23.46
CA VAL A 157 -15.98 -11.51 -24.83
C VAL A 157 -17.06 -11.29 -25.88
N HIS A 158 -18.33 -11.48 -25.51
CA HIS A 158 -19.47 -11.40 -26.43
C HIS A 158 -20.14 -10.02 -26.46
N GLN A 159 -19.95 -9.19 -25.43
CA GLN A 159 -20.51 -7.84 -25.34
C GLN A 159 -19.48 -6.86 -24.78
N LEU A 160 -18.89 -6.05 -25.65
CA LEU A 160 -18.00 -4.96 -25.22
C LEU A 160 -18.83 -3.84 -24.56
N SER A 161 -18.94 -3.89 -23.23
CA SER A 161 -19.51 -2.82 -22.43
C SER A 161 -18.52 -1.67 -22.22
N LEU A 162 -19.02 -0.46 -22.00
CA LEU A 162 -18.20 0.73 -21.70
C LEU A 162 -17.58 0.65 -20.29
N LEU A 163 -18.23 -0.04 -19.35
CA LEU A 163 -17.84 -0.06 -17.93
C LEU A 163 -16.43 -0.65 -17.69
N PRO A 164 -16.03 -1.80 -18.26
CA PRO A 164 -14.71 -2.38 -18.04
C PRO A 164 -13.59 -1.53 -18.65
N ILE A 165 -13.85 -0.88 -19.78
CA ILE A 165 -12.91 0.07 -20.42
C ILE A 165 -12.64 1.25 -19.47
N LEU A 166 -13.70 1.73 -18.81
CA LEU A 166 -13.63 2.87 -17.91
C LEU A 166 -12.90 2.53 -16.60
N ILE A 167 -13.17 1.36 -16.02
CA ILE A 167 -12.45 0.82 -14.87
C ILE A 167 -10.96 0.65 -15.20
N PHE A 168 -10.65 0.06 -16.36
CA PHE A 168 -9.27 -0.10 -16.82
C PHE A 168 -8.57 1.25 -17.01
N ALA A 169 -9.25 2.24 -17.58
CA ALA A 169 -8.72 3.59 -17.75
C ALA A 169 -8.37 4.25 -16.40
N VAL A 170 -9.22 4.11 -15.38
CA VAL A 170 -8.93 4.60 -14.02
C VAL A 170 -7.66 3.96 -13.48
N MET A 171 -7.54 2.63 -13.54
CA MET A 171 -6.36 1.92 -13.05
C MET A 171 -5.08 2.30 -13.79
N LEU A 172 -5.16 2.39 -15.11
CA LEU A 172 -4.03 2.76 -15.95
C LEU A 172 -3.54 4.18 -15.63
N LEU A 173 -4.44 5.13 -15.46
CA LEU A 173 -4.09 6.50 -15.11
C LEU A 173 -3.57 6.63 -13.67
N MET A 174 -4.11 5.87 -12.72
CA MET A 174 -3.55 5.78 -11.36
C MET A 174 -2.11 5.24 -11.40
N PHE A 175 -1.88 4.15 -12.14
CA PHE A 175 -0.53 3.61 -12.36
C PHE A 175 0.39 4.63 -13.03
N GLY A 176 -0.10 5.36 -14.04
CA GLY A 176 0.63 6.44 -14.69
C GLY A 176 1.02 7.56 -13.73
N CYS A 177 0.11 7.99 -12.84
CA CYS A 177 0.42 8.97 -11.79
C CYS A 177 1.55 8.47 -10.87
N TYR A 178 1.49 7.20 -10.47
CA TYR A 178 2.51 6.57 -9.66
C TYR A 178 3.87 6.52 -10.36
N VAL A 179 3.91 6.08 -11.62
CA VAL A 179 5.15 6.01 -12.42
C VAL A 179 5.78 7.39 -12.61
N ILE A 180 4.99 8.41 -12.96
CA ILE A 180 5.48 9.79 -13.11
C ILE A 180 6.08 10.25 -11.77
N GLN A 181 5.37 10.06 -10.66
CA GLN A 181 5.86 10.46 -9.35
C GLN A 181 7.18 9.79 -8.98
N MET A 182 7.24 8.46 -9.11
CA MET A 182 8.35 7.66 -8.61
C MET A 182 9.55 7.69 -9.56
N HIS A 183 9.34 7.51 -10.87
CA HIS A 183 10.45 7.40 -11.82
C HIS A 183 10.90 8.72 -12.43
N VAL A 184 9.99 9.69 -12.60
CA VAL A 184 10.31 10.95 -13.26
C VAL A 184 10.65 12.04 -12.24
N LEU A 185 9.87 12.19 -11.18
CA LEU A 185 10.03 13.30 -10.23
C LEU A 185 10.94 12.98 -9.03
N CYS A 186 11.04 11.72 -8.60
CA CYS A 186 11.85 11.36 -7.42
C CYS A 186 13.32 11.10 -7.76
N ASN A 187 14.22 11.67 -6.95
CA ASN A 187 15.65 11.39 -7.06
C ASN A 187 16.03 10.11 -6.27
N HIS A 188 16.29 9.02 -7.00
CA HIS A 188 16.65 7.72 -6.45
C HIS A 188 18.02 7.67 -5.74
N HIS A 189 18.87 8.68 -5.95
CA HIS A 189 20.23 8.74 -5.37
C HIS A 189 20.26 9.42 -4.00
N ARG A 190 19.15 10.00 -3.55
CA ARG A 190 19.07 10.70 -2.25
C ARG A 190 18.83 9.69 -1.12
N VAL A 191 19.82 9.50 -0.26
CA VAL A 191 19.72 8.66 0.94
C VAL A 191 18.94 9.41 2.02
N ASP A 192 17.61 9.37 1.93
CA ASP A 192 16.73 9.99 2.90
C ASP A 192 15.93 8.95 3.69
N ARG A 193 15.18 9.38 4.71
CA ARG A 193 14.48 8.53 5.70
C ARG A 193 13.76 7.31 5.10
N ALA A 194 14.38 6.13 5.14
CA ALA A 194 13.84 4.86 4.62
C ALA A 194 12.45 4.49 5.18
N LEU A 195 12.14 4.91 6.40
CA LEU A 195 10.86 4.67 7.04
C LEU A 195 9.70 5.40 6.35
N ARG A 196 9.91 6.65 5.90
CA ARG A 196 8.84 7.42 5.23
C ARG A 196 8.45 6.74 3.92
N LEU A 197 9.44 6.32 3.13
CA LEU A 197 9.24 5.59 1.87
C LEU A 197 8.46 4.28 2.08
N MET A 198 8.81 3.52 3.12
CA MET A 198 8.12 2.27 3.45
C MET A 198 6.63 2.49 3.75
N PHE A 199 6.30 3.47 4.60
CA PHE A 199 4.91 3.74 4.98
C PHE A 199 4.08 4.28 3.80
N THR A 200 4.64 5.18 3.00
CA THR A 200 3.90 5.71 1.84
C THR A 200 3.57 4.60 0.84
N HIS A 201 4.49 3.66 0.59
CA HIS A 201 4.20 2.51 -0.26
C HIS A 201 3.17 1.56 0.35
N TYR A 202 3.20 1.33 1.67
CA TYR A 202 2.14 0.54 2.32
C TYR A 202 0.76 1.17 2.13
N PHE A 203 0.63 2.49 2.31
CA PHE A 203 -0.65 3.17 2.06
C PHE A 203 -1.05 3.15 0.59
N ILE A 204 -0.11 3.23 -0.35
CA ILE A 204 -0.38 3.07 -1.79
C ILE A 204 -0.96 1.67 -2.07
N VAL A 205 -0.32 0.61 -1.58
CA VAL A 205 -0.79 -0.78 -1.75
C VAL A 205 -2.18 -0.96 -1.16
N ILE A 206 -2.43 -0.46 0.05
CA ILE A 206 -3.76 -0.50 0.70
C ILE A 206 -4.79 0.25 -0.14
N ALA A 207 -4.46 1.43 -0.63
CA ALA A 207 -5.37 2.24 -1.44
C ALA A 207 -5.73 1.56 -2.77
N ILE A 208 -4.76 0.95 -3.45
CA ILE A 208 -5.00 0.19 -4.69
C ILE A 208 -5.98 -0.96 -4.40
N ASN A 209 -5.75 -1.73 -3.35
CA ASN A 209 -6.64 -2.83 -2.96
C ASN A 209 -8.06 -2.33 -2.61
N LEU A 210 -8.18 -1.21 -1.88
CA LEU A 210 -9.49 -0.62 -1.56
C LEU A 210 -10.23 -0.10 -2.79
N VAL A 211 -9.52 0.47 -3.78
CA VAL A 211 -10.13 0.86 -5.06
C VAL A 211 -10.64 -0.37 -5.80
N THR A 212 -9.85 -1.46 -5.84
CA THR A 212 -10.25 -2.74 -6.47
C THR A 212 -11.50 -3.34 -5.82
N VAL A 213 -11.56 -3.34 -4.48
CA VAL A 213 -12.77 -3.75 -3.74
C VAL A 213 -13.95 -2.83 -4.07
N GLY A 214 -13.71 -1.53 -4.21
CA GLY A 214 -14.73 -0.57 -4.66
C GLY A 214 -15.32 -0.92 -6.02
N PHE A 215 -14.50 -1.37 -6.98
CA PHE A 215 -14.98 -1.83 -8.29
C PHE A 215 -15.76 -3.14 -8.22
N GLU A 216 -15.35 -4.08 -7.38
CA GLU A 216 -16.10 -5.31 -7.15
C GLU A 216 -17.48 -5.03 -6.54
N LEU A 217 -17.54 -4.15 -5.54
CA LEU A 217 -18.79 -3.73 -4.91
C LEU A 217 -19.70 -2.92 -5.85
N LEU A 218 -19.15 -2.22 -6.85
CA LEU A 218 -19.93 -1.49 -7.85
C LEU A 218 -20.81 -2.42 -8.69
N ASN A 219 -20.34 -3.64 -8.95
CA ASN A 219 -21.06 -4.62 -9.77
C ASN A 219 -22.05 -5.47 -8.96
N ASN A 220 -21.95 -5.45 -7.63
CA ASN A 220 -22.87 -6.14 -6.74
C ASN A 220 -24.14 -5.29 -6.53
N SER A 221 -25.29 -5.80 -6.99
CA SER A 221 -26.59 -5.11 -6.91
C SER A 221 -27.09 -4.86 -5.49
N GLU A 222 -26.65 -5.68 -4.53
CA GLU A 222 -27.02 -5.59 -3.11
C GLU A 222 -26.22 -4.51 -2.35
N SER A 223 -25.17 -3.95 -2.95
CA SER A 223 -24.28 -3.01 -2.29
C SER A 223 -24.88 -1.61 -2.22
N ASN A 224 -24.75 -0.94 -1.07
CA ASN A 224 -25.15 0.45 -0.94
C ASN A 224 -24.24 1.35 -1.78
N ARG A 225 -24.79 1.95 -2.84
CA ARG A 225 -24.04 2.80 -3.78
C ARG A 225 -23.37 4.00 -3.13
N MET A 226 -23.95 4.54 -2.05
CA MET A 226 -23.33 5.62 -1.28
C MET A 226 -22.06 5.13 -0.57
N PHE A 227 -22.11 3.92 -0.02
CA PHE A 227 -20.95 3.30 0.62
C PHE A 227 -19.84 3.04 -0.42
N VAL A 228 -20.19 2.52 -1.60
CA VAL A 228 -19.22 2.32 -2.70
C VAL A 228 -18.56 3.65 -3.11
N ALA A 229 -19.36 4.70 -3.33
CA ALA A 229 -18.84 6.02 -3.69
C ALA A 229 -17.86 6.57 -2.63
N LEU A 230 -18.25 6.51 -1.36
CA LEU A 230 -17.41 6.97 -0.25
C LEU A 230 -16.13 6.14 -0.12
N LEU A 231 -16.24 4.81 -0.17
CA LEU A 231 -15.11 3.90 -0.08
C LEU A 231 -14.08 4.18 -1.19
N THR A 232 -14.53 4.27 -2.44
CA THR A 232 -13.64 4.48 -3.60
C THR A 232 -12.99 5.86 -3.57
N ILE A 233 -13.73 6.92 -3.20
CA ILE A 233 -13.16 8.27 -3.07
C ILE A 233 -12.18 8.37 -1.89
N CYS A 234 -12.50 7.77 -0.75
CA CYS A 234 -11.57 7.70 0.38
C CYS A 234 -10.30 6.94 0.00
N ALA A 235 -10.42 5.81 -0.69
CA ALA A 235 -9.28 5.05 -1.18
C ALA A 235 -8.41 5.89 -2.15
N LEU A 236 -9.04 6.61 -3.08
CA LEU A 236 -8.34 7.48 -4.01
C LEU A 236 -7.66 8.67 -3.30
N ALA A 237 -8.29 9.23 -2.27
CA ALA A 237 -7.67 10.26 -1.44
C ALA A 237 -6.43 9.73 -0.71
N VAL A 238 -6.51 8.53 -0.11
CA VAL A 238 -5.35 7.88 0.54
C VAL A 238 -4.23 7.64 -0.48
N PHE A 239 -4.57 7.20 -1.70
CA PHE A 239 -3.61 7.01 -2.79
C PHE A 239 -2.84 8.30 -3.10
N TYR A 240 -3.54 9.40 -3.36
CA TYR A 240 -2.90 10.67 -3.71
C TYR A 240 -2.12 11.30 -2.55
N ILE A 241 -2.67 11.26 -1.33
CA ILE A 241 -1.94 11.71 -0.13
C ILE A 241 -0.62 10.95 0.01
N SER A 242 -0.63 9.63 -0.24
CA SER A 242 0.55 8.78 -0.10
C SER A 242 1.61 9.05 -1.17
N ILE A 243 1.17 9.26 -2.42
CA ILE A 243 2.06 9.67 -3.54
C ILE A 243 2.66 11.04 -3.28
N TYR A 244 1.88 12.01 -2.82
CA TYR A 244 2.40 13.35 -2.52
C TYR A 244 3.22 13.43 -1.24
N ALA A 245 3.03 12.53 -0.28
CA ALA A 245 3.94 12.40 0.85
C ALA A 245 5.37 12.01 0.40
N ASN A 246 5.52 11.39 -0.79
CA ASN A 246 6.81 11.15 -1.44
C ASN A 246 7.40 12.39 -2.13
N SER A 247 6.69 13.52 -2.20
CA SER A 247 7.25 14.76 -2.76
C SER A 247 8.50 15.27 -2.03
N GLY A 248 8.68 14.87 -0.77
CA GLY A 248 9.91 15.13 -0.03
C GLY A 248 11.16 14.40 -0.56
N TYR A 249 11.06 13.64 -1.66
CA TYR A 249 12.17 13.00 -2.37
C TYR A 249 12.40 13.59 -3.77
N TYR A 250 11.73 14.68 -4.13
CA TYR A 250 11.94 15.34 -5.42
C TYR A 250 13.39 15.85 -5.57
N PHE A 251 13.82 16.03 -6.82
CA PHE A 251 15.05 16.76 -7.15
C PHE A 251 15.03 18.16 -6.50
N ASN A 252 16.19 18.69 -6.12
CA ASN A 252 16.30 19.92 -5.33
C ASN A 252 15.66 21.15 -6.02
N ASP A 253 15.52 21.11 -7.34
CA ASP A 253 14.92 22.18 -8.14
C ASP A 253 13.42 21.99 -8.39
N LEU A 254 12.85 20.86 -7.94
CA LEU A 254 11.42 20.57 -8.01
C LEU A 254 10.79 20.61 -6.61
N ALA A 255 9.98 21.63 -6.34
CA ALA A 255 9.10 21.65 -5.17
C ALA A 255 7.67 21.23 -5.55
N PHE A 256 7.08 20.33 -4.78
CA PHE A 256 5.62 20.19 -4.78
C PHE A 256 5.05 21.43 -4.10
N THR A 257 4.35 22.26 -4.86
CA THR A 257 3.77 23.49 -4.32
C THR A 257 2.44 23.16 -3.65
N LEU A 258 2.09 23.88 -2.58
CA LEU A 258 0.79 23.73 -1.92
C LEU A 258 -0.38 23.89 -2.91
N ASN A 259 -0.18 24.66 -3.99
CA ASN A 259 -1.17 24.83 -5.05
C ASN A 259 -1.48 23.52 -5.78
N ASP A 260 -0.50 22.64 -5.98
CA ASP A 260 -0.73 21.34 -6.62
C ASP A 260 -1.55 20.40 -5.73
N GLY A 261 -1.28 20.45 -4.43
CA GLY A 261 -2.07 19.73 -3.42
C GLY A 261 -3.52 20.23 -3.37
N ILE A 262 -3.73 21.54 -3.48
CA ILE A 262 -5.06 22.15 -3.54
C ILE A 262 -5.79 21.73 -4.82
N ILE A 263 -5.12 21.77 -5.99
CA ILE A 263 -5.70 21.32 -7.26
C ILE A 263 -6.15 19.85 -7.17
N SER A 264 -5.29 18.99 -6.60
CA SER A 264 -5.63 17.58 -6.38
C SER A 264 -6.84 17.42 -5.45
N ALA A 265 -6.84 18.11 -4.31
CA ALA A 265 -7.94 18.04 -3.34
C ALA A 265 -9.27 18.54 -3.94
N VAL A 266 -9.24 19.65 -4.68
CA VAL A 266 -10.42 20.18 -5.38
C VAL A 266 -10.92 19.18 -6.42
N SER A 267 -10.02 18.57 -7.20
CA SER A 267 -10.40 17.56 -8.19
C SER A 267 -11.05 16.32 -7.55
N LEU A 268 -10.58 15.90 -6.38
CA LEU A 268 -11.17 14.80 -5.60
C LEU A 268 -12.56 15.15 -5.07
N VAL A 269 -12.74 16.37 -4.56
CA VAL A 269 -14.06 16.83 -4.09
C VAL A 269 -15.05 16.89 -5.25
N ILE A 270 -14.65 17.45 -6.40
CA ILE A 270 -15.50 17.50 -7.60
C ILE A 270 -15.87 16.09 -8.06
N GLY A 271 -14.88 15.19 -8.16
CA GLY A 271 -15.11 13.79 -8.52
C GLY A 271 -16.05 13.07 -7.56
N GLY A 272 -15.85 13.26 -6.26
CA GLY A 272 -16.69 12.66 -5.22
C GLY A 272 -18.13 13.17 -5.24
N VAL A 273 -18.33 14.48 -5.44
CA VAL A 273 -19.67 15.06 -5.61
C VAL A 273 -20.34 14.48 -6.87
N LEU A 274 -19.63 14.39 -7.99
CA LEU A 274 -20.16 13.79 -9.22
C LEU A 274 -20.50 12.31 -9.02
N MET A 275 -19.69 11.54 -8.29
CA MET A 275 -20.00 10.14 -7.97
C MET A 275 -21.29 10.00 -7.15
N VAL A 276 -21.51 10.89 -6.18
CA VAL A 276 -22.72 10.88 -5.35
C VAL A 276 -23.96 11.31 -6.15
N LEU A 277 -23.83 12.33 -7.00
CA LEU A 277 -24.92 12.82 -7.85
C LEU A 277 -25.31 11.81 -8.94
N LEU A 278 -24.33 11.14 -9.54
CA LEU A 278 -24.52 10.18 -10.63
C LEU A 278 -24.60 8.72 -10.14
N ARG A 279 -24.89 8.51 -8.85
CA ARG A 279 -24.94 7.18 -8.21
C ARG A 279 -25.94 6.22 -8.84
N ASP A 280 -26.93 6.74 -9.56
CA ASP A 280 -27.99 5.93 -10.18
C ASP A 280 -27.49 5.13 -11.39
N SER A 281 -26.31 5.47 -11.94
CA SER A 281 -25.66 4.75 -13.04
C SER A 281 -24.23 4.36 -12.69
N ASN A 282 -23.86 3.09 -12.93
CA ASN A 282 -22.49 2.61 -12.75
C ASN A 282 -21.50 3.38 -13.62
N ILE A 283 -21.90 3.71 -14.86
CA ILE A 283 -21.09 4.53 -15.77
C ILE A 283 -20.94 5.95 -15.20
N GLY A 284 -22.02 6.51 -14.65
CA GLY A 284 -22.01 7.83 -14.03
C GLY A 284 -21.03 7.94 -12.86
N MET A 285 -21.02 6.94 -11.97
CA MET A 285 -20.04 6.85 -10.88
C MET A 285 -18.60 6.78 -11.40
N MET A 286 -18.36 5.98 -12.43
CA MET A 286 -17.02 5.87 -13.00
C MET A 286 -16.57 7.14 -13.76
N CYS A 287 -17.49 7.87 -14.39
CA CYS A 287 -17.20 9.19 -14.95
C CYS A 287 -16.80 10.19 -13.84
N GLY A 288 -17.48 10.14 -12.69
CA GLY A 288 -17.10 10.93 -11.51
C GLY A 288 -15.69 10.58 -11.00
N LEU A 289 -15.32 9.31 -11.02
CA LEU A 289 -13.99 8.84 -10.61
C LEU A 289 -12.88 9.22 -11.60
N LEU A 290 -13.18 9.28 -12.91
CA LEU A 290 -12.20 9.70 -13.91
C LEU A 290 -11.73 11.15 -13.74
N VAL A 291 -12.61 12.05 -13.29
CA VAL A 291 -12.29 13.49 -13.15
C VAL A 291 -11.04 13.74 -12.30
N PRO A 292 -10.96 13.27 -11.04
CA PRO A 292 -9.75 13.45 -10.23
C PRO A 292 -8.57 12.72 -10.85
N VAL A 293 -8.77 11.55 -11.43
CA VAL A 293 -7.67 10.74 -11.94
C VAL A 293 -6.99 11.38 -13.16
N ILE A 294 -7.78 11.87 -14.12
CA ILE A 294 -7.29 12.62 -15.29
C ILE A 294 -6.66 13.94 -14.86
N CYS A 295 -7.30 14.69 -13.96
CA CYS A 295 -6.80 15.98 -13.50
C CYS A 295 -5.41 15.84 -12.87
N ASN A 296 -5.25 14.88 -11.96
CA ASN A 296 -3.97 14.60 -11.31
C ASN A 296 -2.93 14.06 -12.29
N PHE A 297 -3.32 13.20 -13.23
CA PHE A 297 -2.41 12.70 -14.26
C PHE A 297 -1.88 13.81 -15.15
N VAL A 298 -2.75 14.69 -15.67
CA VAL A 298 -2.35 15.83 -16.51
C VAL A 298 -1.46 16.81 -15.75
N MET A 299 -1.78 17.08 -14.49
CA MET A 299 -0.97 17.94 -13.62
C MET A 299 0.45 17.37 -13.44
N LEU A 300 0.56 16.08 -13.12
CA LEU A 300 1.84 15.40 -12.94
C LEU A 300 2.63 15.30 -14.25
N LEU A 301 1.96 14.99 -15.36
CA LEU A 301 2.58 14.87 -16.68
C LEU A 301 3.18 16.20 -17.14
N ARG A 302 2.46 17.32 -16.96
CA ARG A 302 2.97 18.66 -17.29
C ARG A 302 4.24 18.98 -16.52
N LYS A 303 4.29 18.62 -15.24
CA LYS A 303 5.49 18.81 -14.40
C LYS A 303 6.65 17.93 -14.83
N GLY A 304 6.39 16.65 -15.11
CA GLY A 304 7.41 15.73 -15.59
C GLY A 304 8.03 16.18 -16.91
N LEU A 305 7.21 16.64 -17.86
CA LEU A 305 7.67 17.16 -19.15
C LEU A 305 8.49 18.45 -18.99
N HIS A 306 8.04 19.39 -18.16
CA HIS A 306 8.77 20.64 -17.91
C HIS A 306 10.18 20.36 -17.37
N TRP A 307 10.29 19.46 -16.39
CA TRP A 307 11.56 19.10 -15.79
C TRP A 307 12.52 18.44 -16.80
N GLN A 308 12.01 17.53 -17.64
CA GLN A 308 12.81 16.86 -18.67
C GLN A 308 13.34 17.85 -19.71
N HIS A 309 12.53 18.82 -20.13
CA HIS A 309 12.96 19.88 -21.05
C HIS A 309 14.08 20.73 -20.46
N GLU A 310 13.93 21.19 -19.22
CA GLU A 310 14.91 22.04 -18.53
C GLU A 310 16.24 21.32 -18.29
N HIS A 311 16.21 20.02 -17.97
CA HIS A 311 17.42 19.21 -17.81
C HIS A 311 18.11 18.88 -19.15
N ALA A 312 17.34 18.69 -20.22
CA ALA A 312 17.89 18.47 -21.56
C ALA A 312 18.60 19.73 -22.09
N GLU A 313 18.04 20.91 -21.86
CA GLU A 313 18.65 22.19 -22.24
C GLU A 313 19.95 22.44 -21.45
N HIS A 314 19.94 22.23 -20.13
CA HIS A 314 21.14 22.42 -19.30
C HIS A 314 22.27 21.43 -19.63
N SER A 315 21.93 20.19 -19.97
CA SER A 315 22.91 19.18 -20.40
C SER A 315 23.52 19.51 -21.77
N ALA A 316 22.75 20.11 -22.67
CA ALA A 316 23.23 20.56 -23.97
C ALA A 316 24.14 21.79 -23.84
N GLU A 317 23.84 22.71 -22.91
CA GLU A 317 24.63 23.91 -22.66
C GLU A 317 26.02 23.61 -22.04
N ILE A 318 26.12 22.55 -21.21
CA ILE A 318 27.40 22.09 -20.63
C ILE A 318 28.26 21.30 -21.64
N ALA A 319 27.64 20.73 -22.68
CA ALA A 319 28.33 19.96 -23.72
C ALA A 319 28.93 20.83 -24.85
N HIS A 320 28.62 22.12 -24.87
CA HIS A 320 29.13 23.12 -25.81
C HIS A 320 30.20 24.02 -25.18
#